data_AF-A0A293LCQ7-F1
#
_entry.id   AF-A0A293LCQ7-F1
#
_cell.length_a   1.000
_cell.length_b   1.000
_cell.length_c   1.000
_cell.angle_alpha   90.00
_cell.angle_beta   90.00
_cell.angle_gamma   90.00
#
_symmetry.space_group_name_H-M   'P 1'
#
loop_
_entity.id
_entity.type
_entity.pdbx_description
1 polymer ?
#
loop_
_entity_poly.entity_id
_entity_poly.type
_entity_poly.pdbx_seq_one_letter_code
_entity_poly.pdbx_strand_id
1 'polypeptide(L)'
;MASRVATSLTRRSSVPLPSGYCLEVERRIRALSDAEDVHQEEEEATDHEDHSIFKLEHDEQLIHWVNRRPEDWTLSWGGSGTILGWGHNHRGQLGGVEGAKVKLPTACEALTALHPVQLVGGEQTLFAVTLDGKVYATGYGAGGRLGIGGTDSVSTTTLLESLQHVFIKKVAVNSGGKHCLALSADGEVYSWGEGDDGKLGHGNKSSCDRPRVIEILRGKEVVDIACGGAHSACITAAGELYTWGYGRLGHGDSEDQLRPKKGGSSVWMACALRGVWQWRCSDTVHHRRRLCVVVGGRGLRQAGPWRLRWLQGTPSH
;
A
#
# COMPACT_ATOMS: atom_id res chain seq x y z
N MET A 1 -10.11 10.90 0.02
CA MET A 1 -11.58 10.79 0.20
C MET A 1 -12.24 12.14 0.50
N ALA A 2 -11.65 13.02 1.33
CA ALA A 2 -12.23 14.28 1.77
C ALA A 2 -12.73 15.24 0.65
N SER A 3 -12.01 15.39 -0.47
CA SER A 3 -12.43 16.32 -1.56
C SER A 3 -13.71 15.86 -2.29
N ARG A 4 -13.93 14.55 -2.45
CA ARG A 4 -15.16 14.02 -3.06
C ARG A 4 -16.36 14.20 -2.13
N VAL A 5 -16.17 13.96 -0.84
CA VAL A 5 -17.20 14.16 0.19
C VAL A 5 -17.59 15.64 0.31
N ALA A 6 -16.60 16.54 0.35
CA ALA A 6 -16.86 17.98 0.39
C ALA A 6 -17.62 18.48 -0.85
N THR A 7 -17.24 18.00 -2.05
CA THR A 7 -17.94 18.37 -3.30
C THR A 7 -19.37 17.82 -3.33
N SER A 8 -19.59 16.61 -2.82
CA SER A 8 -20.93 16.01 -2.71
C SER A 8 -21.82 16.78 -1.73
N LEU A 9 -21.27 17.24 -0.59
CA LEU A 9 -22.00 18.07 0.38
C LEU A 9 -22.40 19.43 -0.23
N THR A 10 -21.49 20.10 -0.96
CA THR A 10 -21.80 21.38 -1.64
C THR A 10 -22.88 21.24 -2.74
N ARG A 11 -22.99 20.05 -3.36
CA ARG A 11 -23.88 19.81 -4.52
C ARG A 11 -25.10 18.95 -4.20
N ARG A 12 -25.34 18.63 -2.92
CA ARG A 12 -26.35 17.65 -2.47
C ARG A 12 -27.77 17.90 -2.98
N SER A 13 -28.19 19.15 -3.12
CA SER A 13 -29.52 19.53 -3.62
C SER A 13 -29.63 19.51 -5.16
N SER A 14 -28.49 19.46 -5.86
CA SER A 14 -28.42 19.53 -7.32
C SER A 14 -28.18 18.18 -8.00
N VAL A 15 -27.68 17.19 -7.23
CA VAL A 15 -27.36 15.86 -7.74
C VAL A 15 -27.86 14.83 -6.71
N PRO A 16 -28.85 13.99 -7.06
CA PRO A 16 -29.29 12.91 -6.19
C PRO A 16 -28.12 11.96 -5.91
N LEU A 17 -27.99 11.51 -4.67
CA LEU A 17 -27.00 10.51 -4.29
C LEU A 17 -27.25 9.20 -5.07
N PRO A 18 -26.20 8.44 -5.44
CA PRO A 18 -26.39 7.15 -6.08
C PRO A 18 -27.20 6.22 -5.17
N SER A 19 -28.27 5.63 -5.69
CA SER A 19 -29.17 4.77 -4.90
C SER A 19 -28.46 3.59 -4.21
N GLY A 20 -27.43 3.03 -4.85
CA GLY A 20 -26.61 1.97 -4.24
C GLY A 20 -25.78 2.43 -3.04
N TYR A 21 -25.42 3.71 -2.98
CA TYR A 21 -24.73 4.31 -1.84
C TYR A 21 -25.71 4.58 -0.69
N CYS A 22 -26.89 5.15 -0.97
CA CYS A 22 -27.93 5.36 0.04
C CYS A 22 -28.32 4.05 0.73
N LEU A 23 -28.53 2.99 -0.04
CA LEU A 23 -28.86 1.66 0.49
C LEU A 23 -27.77 1.07 1.40
N GLU A 24 -26.49 1.38 1.12
CA GLU A 24 -25.36 0.97 1.95
C GLU A 24 -25.33 1.73 3.27
N VAL A 25 -25.60 3.04 3.23
CA VAL A 25 -25.69 3.91 4.41
C VAL A 25 -26.87 3.49 5.29
N GLU A 26 -28.06 3.32 4.71
CA GLU A 26 -29.27 2.84 5.38
C GLU A 26 -29.03 1.52 6.12
N ARG A 27 -28.40 0.54 5.44
CA ARG A 27 -28.04 -0.74 6.05
C ARG A 27 -27.10 -0.57 7.24
N ARG A 28 -26.20 0.42 7.19
CA ARG A 28 -25.26 0.67 8.28
C ARG A 28 -25.91 1.37 9.46
N ILE A 29 -26.79 2.34 9.21
CA ILE A 29 -27.60 3.01 10.25
C ILE A 29 -28.39 1.96 11.02
N ARG A 30 -29.09 1.06 10.31
CA ARG A 30 -29.81 -0.08 10.91
C ARG A 30 -28.91 -1.03 11.70
N ALA A 31 -27.66 -1.18 11.31
CA ALA A 31 -26.70 -2.04 12.02
C ALA A 31 -26.08 -1.37 13.26
N LEU A 32 -26.28 -0.06 13.44
CA LEU A 32 -25.82 0.70 14.61
C LEU A 32 -26.94 0.93 15.63
N SER A 33 -28.21 0.86 15.20
CA SER A 33 -29.39 0.88 16.05
C SER A 33 -29.65 -0.51 16.65
N ASP A 34 -28.87 -0.91 17.66
CA ASP A 34 -29.18 -2.08 18.49
C ASP A 34 -30.14 -1.66 19.64
N ALA A 35 -31.48 -1.72 19.46
CA ALA A 35 -32.50 -2.05 20.51
C ALA A 35 -33.97 -1.59 20.23
N GLU A 36 -34.87 -2.58 20.21
CA GLU A 36 -36.17 -2.66 20.91
C GLU A 36 -37.49 -2.03 20.40
N ASP A 37 -37.59 -1.24 19.32
CA ASP A 37 -38.91 -0.76 18.85
C ASP A 37 -39.15 -0.85 17.33
N VAL A 38 -39.82 -1.93 16.91
CA VAL A 38 -40.04 -2.34 15.50
C VAL A 38 -41.01 -1.42 14.72
N HIS A 39 -41.60 -0.40 15.36
CA HIS A 39 -42.62 0.46 14.73
C HIS A 39 -42.16 1.90 14.42
N GLN A 40 -40.94 2.31 14.80
CA GLN A 40 -40.37 3.63 14.47
C GLN A 40 -39.17 3.59 13.49
N GLU A 41 -38.59 2.41 13.21
CA GLU A 41 -37.34 2.29 12.44
C GLU A 41 -37.46 2.55 10.93
N GLU A 42 -38.65 2.44 10.31
CA GLU A 42 -38.79 2.63 8.86
C GLU A 42 -38.67 4.09 8.42
N GLU A 43 -39.11 5.05 9.24
CA GLU A 43 -38.98 6.49 8.94
C GLU A 43 -37.56 6.99 9.26
N GLU A 44 -37.02 6.73 10.46
CA GLU A 44 -35.70 7.24 10.90
C GLU A 44 -34.51 6.73 10.06
N ALA A 45 -34.62 5.53 9.47
CA ALA A 45 -33.54 4.97 8.64
C ALA A 45 -33.32 5.75 7.34
N THR A 46 -34.31 6.55 6.89
CA THR A 46 -34.25 7.33 5.64
C THR A 46 -34.00 8.82 5.85
N ASP A 47 -34.02 9.30 7.10
CA ASP A 47 -33.80 10.71 7.45
C ASP A 47 -32.46 11.26 6.93
N HIS A 48 -31.45 10.40 6.78
CA HIS A 48 -30.15 10.75 6.22
C HIS A 48 -30.22 11.24 4.76
N GLU A 49 -31.34 11.04 4.08
CA GLU A 49 -31.63 11.54 2.73
C GLU A 49 -32.47 12.84 2.75
N ASP A 50 -33.09 13.20 3.88
CA ASP A 50 -33.95 14.37 3.99
C ASP A 50 -33.14 15.67 4.23
N HIS A 51 -33.19 16.52 3.22
CA HIS A 51 -32.51 17.82 3.20
C HIS A 51 -33.28 18.90 3.97
N SER A 52 -34.49 18.61 4.42
CA SER A 52 -35.26 19.45 5.34
C SER A 52 -34.74 19.35 6.78
N ILE A 53 -34.23 18.15 7.13
CA ILE A 53 -33.63 17.82 8.43
C ILE A 53 -32.17 18.27 8.47
N PHE A 54 -31.34 17.80 7.54
CA PHE A 54 -29.93 18.17 7.47
C PHE A 54 -29.77 19.41 6.59
N LYS A 55 -29.56 20.60 7.18
CA LYS A 55 -29.39 21.88 6.45
C LYS A 55 -27.92 22.19 6.09
N LEU A 56 -27.70 23.20 5.24
CA LEU A 56 -26.36 23.61 4.80
C LEU A 56 -25.43 23.95 5.97
N GLU A 57 -25.96 24.58 7.02
CA GLU A 57 -25.18 24.93 8.22
C GLU A 57 -24.66 23.68 8.95
N HIS A 58 -25.41 22.57 8.90
CA HIS A 58 -24.98 21.29 9.47
C HIS A 58 -23.87 20.65 8.61
N ASP A 59 -23.94 20.77 7.29
CA ASP A 59 -22.87 20.30 6.40
C ASP A 59 -21.57 21.07 6.62
N GLU A 60 -21.65 22.40 6.81
CA GLU A 60 -20.49 23.23 7.10
C GLU A 60 -19.84 22.81 8.42
N GLN A 61 -20.65 22.51 9.44
CA GLN A 61 -20.15 21.97 10.71
C GLN A 61 -19.54 20.57 10.55
N LEU A 62 -20.15 19.70 9.74
CA LEU A 62 -19.63 18.37 9.40
C LEU A 62 -18.30 18.45 8.65
N ILE A 63 -18.17 19.36 7.68
CA ILE A 63 -16.92 19.59 6.94
C ILE A 63 -15.85 20.16 7.89
N HIS A 64 -16.21 21.08 8.76
CA HIS A 64 -15.30 21.60 9.78
C HIS A 64 -14.87 20.50 10.76
N TRP A 65 -15.78 19.65 11.21
CA TRP A 65 -15.49 18.52 12.08
C TRP A 65 -14.61 17.47 11.38
N VAL A 66 -14.94 17.06 10.15
CA VAL A 66 -14.15 16.11 9.33
C VAL A 66 -12.71 16.61 9.15
N ASN A 67 -12.53 17.91 8.92
CA ASN A 67 -11.21 18.50 8.70
C ASN A 67 -10.43 18.81 9.98
N ARG A 68 -11.11 19.11 11.11
CA ARG A 68 -10.44 19.45 12.38
C ARG A 68 -10.21 18.25 13.29
N ARG A 69 -11.01 17.18 13.15
CA ARG A 69 -10.95 15.98 13.98
C ARG A 69 -10.94 14.70 13.12
N PRO A 70 -9.90 14.49 12.30
CA PRO A 70 -9.73 13.26 11.54
C PRO A 70 -9.80 12.01 12.44
N GLU A 71 -9.32 12.09 13.67
CA GLU A 71 -9.36 11.02 14.68
C GLU A 71 -10.77 10.48 14.96
N ASP A 72 -11.79 11.34 15.06
CA ASP A 72 -13.14 10.92 15.48
C ASP A 72 -13.81 9.97 14.47
N TRP A 73 -13.56 10.14 13.16
CA TRP A 73 -14.13 9.29 12.11
C TRP A 73 -13.14 8.27 11.54
N THR A 74 -11.84 8.46 11.71
CA THR A 74 -10.84 7.43 11.39
C THR A 74 -10.92 6.25 12.37
N LEU A 75 -11.18 6.51 13.66
CA LEU A 75 -11.37 5.48 14.68
C LEU A 75 -12.66 4.65 14.51
N SER A 76 -13.71 5.25 13.95
CA SER A 76 -15.07 4.67 13.93
C SER A 76 -15.30 3.67 12.78
N TRP A 77 -14.44 3.66 11.74
CA TRP A 77 -14.59 2.77 10.56
C TRP A 77 -13.35 1.93 10.24
N GLY A 78 -12.22 2.24 10.86
CA GLY A 78 -11.06 1.36 10.91
C GLY A 78 -10.56 1.42 12.34
N GLY A 79 -10.93 0.42 13.15
CA GLY A 79 -10.42 0.33 14.52
C GLY A 79 -8.92 0.61 14.51
N SER A 80 -8.44 1.34 15.52
CA SER A 80 -7.01 1.54 15.79
C SER A 80 -6.30 0.19 15.69
N GLY A 81 -5.82 -0.11 14.48
CA GLY A 81 -5.40 -1.44 14.13
C GLY A 81 -4.00 -1.59 14.68
N THR A 82 -3.86 -2.29 15.80
CA THR A 82 -2.53 -2.59 16.33
C THR A 82 -1.72 -3.30 15.25
N ILE A 83 -0.64 -2.67 14.80
CA ILE A 83 0.27 -3.27 13.84
C ILE A 83 1.16 -4.24 14.61
N LEU A 84 1.07 -5.51 14.25
CA LEU A 84 1.88 -6.56 14.86
C LEU A 84 3.09 -6.88 13.97
N GLY A 85 4.28 -6.88 14.55
CA GLY A 85 5.52 -7.29 13.90
C GLY A 85 6.04 -8.60 14.47
N TRP A 86 6.49 -9.51 13.60
CA TRP A 86 7.20 -10.73 14.01
C TRP A 86 8.20 -11.17 12.94
N GLY A 87 9.14 -12.04 13.32
CA GLY A 87 10.14 -12.62 12.44
C GLY A 87 11.55 -12.09 12.71
N HIS A 88 12.35 -11.98 11.65
CA HIS A 88 13.73 -11.50 11.74
C HIS A 88 13.77 -9.98 11.89
N ASN A 89 14.57 -9.49 12.85
CA ASN A 89 14.66 -8.08 13.20
C ASN A 89 16.11 -7.63 13.51
N HIS A 90 17.12 -8.33 13.00
CA HIS A 90 18.54 -8.02 13.25
C HIS A 90 18.98 -6.62 12.79
N ARG A 91 18.20 -5.98 11.90
CA ARG A 91 18.45 -4.63 11.39
C ARG A 91 17.36 -3.64 11.79
N GLY A 92 16.45 -4.04 12.68
CA GLY A 92 15.32 -3.21 13.09
C GLY A 92 14.21 -3.07 12.04
N GLN A 93 14.12 -4.00 11.08
CA GLN A 93 13.12 -3.96 10.00
C GLN A 93 11.66 -4.09 10.47
N LEU A 94 11.42 -4.36 11.76
CA LEU A 94 10.08 -4.37 12.35
C LEU A 94 9.66 -3.00 12.94
N GLY A 95 10.44 -1.94 12.74
CA GLY A 95 9.99 -0.56 13.00
C GLY A 95 9.77 -0.22 14.47
N GLY A 96 10.64 -0.69 15.35
CA GLY A 96 10.60 -0.37 16.79
C GLY A 96 10.21 -1.53 17.70
N VAL A 97 9.89 -2.71 17.15
CA VAL A 97 9.74 -3.93 17.97
C VAL A 97 11.10 -4.37 18.50
N GLU A 98 11.20 -4.66 19.80
CA GLU A 98 12.45 -5.06 20.43
C GLU A 98 12.83 -6.53 20.15
N GLY A 99 14.14 -6.79 20.12
CA GLY A 99 14.72 -8.13 19.95
C GLY A 99 15.05 -8.47 18.50
N ALA A 100 16.19 -9.15 18.30
CA ALA A 100 16.72 -9.48 16.96
C ALA A 100 15.90 -10.55 16.21
N LYS A 101 15.10 -11.33 16.93
CA LYS A 101 14.16 -12.30 16.37
C LYS A 101 12.92 -12.37 17.24
N VAL A 102 11.82 -11.89 16.69
CA VAL A 102 10.52 -11.82 17.35
C VAL A 102 9.72 -13.06 16.98
N LYS A 103 9.48 -13.96 17.92
CA LYS A 103 8.87 -15.28 17.63
C LYS A 103 7.35 -15.26 17.56
N LEU A 104 6.72 -14.32 18.24
CA LEU A 104 5.28 -14.17 18.35
C LEU A 104 4.88 -12.78 17.81
N PRO A 105 3.65 -12.61 17.29
CA PRO A 105 3.15 -11.29 16.91
C PRO A 105 3.25 -10.32 18.10
N THR A 106 4.06 -9.27 17.95
CA THR A 106 4.27 -8.25 18.99
C THR A 106 3.79 -6.90 18.49
N ALA A 107 3.08 -6.15 19.33
CA ALA A 107 2.62 -4.81 19.00
C ALA A 107 3.79 -3.88 18.65
N CYS A 108 3.63 -3.16 17.56
CA CYS A 108 4.52 -2.10 17.12
C CYS A 108 3.80 -0.76 17.30
N GLU A 109 4.00 -0.14 18.45
CA GLU A 109 3.37 1.15 18.79
C GLU A 109 3.77 2.26 17.82
N ALA A 110 5.06 2.31 17.45
CA ALA A 110 5.59 3.32 16.54
C ALA A 110 4.93 3.28 15.16
N LEU A 111 4.67 2.09 14.59
CA LEU A 111 3.95 1.98 13.32
C LEU A 111 2.44 2.22 13.50
N THR A 112 1.86 1.74 14.61
CA THR A 112 0.43 1.92 14.90
C THR A 112 0.07 3.41 14.98
N ALA A 113 0.90 4.20 15.66
CA ALA A 113 0.73 5.64 15.79
C ALA A 113 0.78 6.42 14.45
N LEU A 114 1.35 5.83 13.40
CA LEU A 114 1.41 6.47 12.08
C LEU A 114 0.14 6.29 11.25
N HIS A 115 -0.75 5.37 11.64
CA HIS A 115 -1.95 5.00 10.88
C HIS A 115 -1.67 4.81 9.36
N PRO A 116 -0.75 3.90 8.99
CA PRO A 116 -0.36 3.73 7.60
C PRO A 116 -1.49 3.12 6.77
N VAL A 117 -1.70 3.67 5.57
CA VAL A 117 -2.57 3.09 4.53
C VAL A 117 -1.87 1.98 3.75
N GLN A 118 -0.54 1.93 3.80
CA GLN A 118 0.27 0.88 3.18
C GLN A 118 1.48 0.53 4.05
N LEU A 119 1.74 -0.77 4.23
CA LEU A 119 2.99 -1.30 4.75
C LEU A 119 3.63 -2.20 3.70
N VAL A 120 4.92 -2.01 3.42
CA VAL A 120 5.64 -2.80 2.41
C VAL A 120 7.02 -3.21 2.90
N GLY A 121 7.26 -4.52 2.96
CA GLY A 121 8.55 -5.09 3.36
C GLY A 121 9.42 -5.43 2.15
N GLY A 122 10.68 -5.00 2.17
CA GLY A 122 11.72 -5.35 1.20
C GLY A 122 12.79 -6.27 1.80
N GLU A 123 13.99 -6.28 1.21
CA GLU A 123 15.14 -7.00 1.77
C GLU A 123 15.65 -6.28 3.03
N GLN A 124 15.23 -6.77 4.20
CA GLN A 124 15.57 -6.20 5.52
C GLN A 124 15.16 -4.72 5.68
N THR A 125 14.16 -4.29 4.92
CA THR A 125 13.60 -2.93 4.95
C THR A 125 12.10 -3.00 5.13
N LEU A 126 11.52 -1.97 5.71
CA LEU A 126 10.08 -1.79 5.83
C LEU A 126 9.76 -0.32 5.54
N PHE A 127 8.72 -0.12 4.73
CA PHE A 127 8.18 1.19 4.40
C PHE A 127 6.73 1.29 4.87
N ALA A 128 6.36 2.46 5.37
CA ALA A 128 5.01 2.81 5.74
C ALA A 128 4.60 4.06 4.97
N VAL A 129 3.43 4.01 4.32
CA VAL A 129 2.81 5.17 3.67
C VAL A 129 1.59 5.55 4.49
N THR A 130 1.50 6.80 4.92
CA THR A 130 0.42 7.33 5.75
C THR A 130 -0.69 7.95 4.90
N LEU A 131 -1.86 8.18 5.50
CA LEU A 131 -3.02 8.75 4.81
C LEU A 131 -2.75 10.15 4.24
N ASP A 132 -1.89 10.93 4.88
CA ASP A 132 -1.44 12.26 4.43
C ASP A 132 -0.32 12.20 3.39
N GLY A 133 0.03 11.00 2.91
CA GLY A 133 0.98 10.80 1.82
C GLY A 133 2.45 10.84 2.23
N LYS A 134 2.77 10.83 3.53
CA LYS A 134 4.15 10.73 4.00
C LYS A 134 4.66 9.31 3.90
N VAL A 135 5.98 9.18 3.73
CA VAL A 135 6.67 7.90 3.66
C VAL A 135 7.65 7.80 4.80
N TYR A 136 7.57 6.70 5.53
CA TYR A 136 8.53 6.35 6.56
C TYR A 136 9.24 5.05 6.21
N ALA A 137 10.49 4.91 6.66
CA ALA A 137 11.29 3.72 6.46
C ALA A 137 12.01 3.28 7.73
N THR A 138 12.29 1.99 7.80
CA THR A 138 13.06 1.37 8.86
C THR A 138 13.76 0.11 8.36
N GLY A 139 14.80 -0.32 9.06
CA GLY A 139 15.61 -1.48 8.70
C GLY A 139 17.02 -1.13 8.23
N TYR A 140 17.50 -1.91 7.26
CA TYR A 140 18.87 -1.88 6.77
C TYR A 140 19.11 -0.75 5.76
N GLY A 141 20.13 0.09 6.00
CA GLY A 141 20.40 1.30 5.19
C GLY A 141 21.35 1.15 4.01
N ALA A 142 22.10 0.05 3.91
CA ALA A 142 23.21 -0.03 2.96
C ALA A 142 22.77 0.13 1.50
N GLY A 143 23.57 0.85 0.72
CA GLY A 143 23.25 1.20 -0.66
C GLY A 143 22.15 2.25 -0.80
N GLY A 144 21.80 2.95 0.28
CA GLY A 144 20.81 4.04 0.25
C GLY A 144 19.37 3.55 0.19
N ARG A 145 19.12 2.26 0.41
CA ARG A 145 17.83 1.61 0.17
C ARG A 145 16.67 2.17 1.00
N LEU A 146 16.95 2.81 2.13
CA LEU A 146 15.92 3.46 2.97
C LEU A 146 15.49 4.83 2.44
N GLY A 147 16.29 5.51 1.62
CA GLY A 147 15.93 6.81 1.05
C GLY A 147 16.00 8.00 2.02
N ILE A 148 16.53 7.81 3.22
CA ILE A 148 16.62 8.83 4.28
C ILE A 148 17.82 9.78 4.10
N GLY A 149 18.69 9.53 3.12
CA GLY A 149 19.97 10.22 2.96
C GLY A 149 21.07 9.58 3.80
N GLY A 150 22.08 9.02 3.13
CA GLY A 150 23.10 8.17 3.73
C GLY A 150 22.80 6.68 3.62
N THR A 151 23.62 5.88 4.29
CA THR A 151 23.59 4.40 4.25
C THR A 151 23.37 3.76 5.61
N ASP A 152 23.01 4.55 6.62
CA ASP A 152 22.85 4.11 7.99
C ASP A 152 21.56 3.32 8.18
N SER A 153 21.63 2.29 9.02
CA SER A 153 20.46 1.49 9.37
C SER A 153 19.71 2.14 10.51
N VAL A 154 18.38 2.12 10.47
CA VAL A 154 17.54 2.73 11.49
C VAL A 154 16.55 1.70 12.00
N SER A 155 16.49 1.50 13.32
CA SER A 155 15.58 0.54 13.94
C SER A 155 14.23 1.13 14.34
N THR A 156 14.14 2.44 14.32
CA THR A 156 12.90 3.20 14.54
C THR A 156 12.37 3.65 13.18
N THR A 157 11.07 3.87 13.11
CA THR A 157 10.41 4.38 11.90
C THR A 157 10.82 5.84 11.65
N THR A 158 11.52 6.08 10.53
CA THR A 158 12.11 7.38 10.19
C THR A 158 11.44 7.97 8.97
N LEU A 159 11.10 9.26 9.03
CA LEU A 159 10.50 10.00 7.91
C LEU A 159 11.50 10.18 6.76
N LEU A 160 11.04 10.00 5.51
CA LEU A 160 11.79 10.40 4.32
C LEU A 160 11.56 11.89 4.05
N GLU A 161 12.39 12.75 4.67
CA GLU A 161 12.27 14.22 4.57
C GLU A 161 12.26 14.73 3.12
N SER A 162 12.98 14.05 2.22
CA SER A 162 13.05 14.39 0.79
C SER A 162 11.71 14.26 0.06
N LEU A 163 10.75 13.49 0.60
CA LEU A 163 9.40 13.31 0.05
C LEU A 163 8.32 13.97 0.91
N GLN A 164 8.66 14.67 1.99
CA GLN A 164 7.67 15.15 2.96
C GLN A 164 6.65 16.14 2.39
N HIS A 165 6.98 16.81 1.28
CA HIS A 165 6.13 17.76 0.57
C HIS A 165 5.44 17.16 -0.67
N VAL A 166 5.65 15.88 -0.94
CA VAL A 166 5.04 15.16 -2.06
C VAL A 166 4.04 14.17 -1.52
N PHE A 167 2.80 14.23 -1.99
CA PHE A 167 1.77 13.29 -1.56
C PHE A 167 2.02 11.92 -2.22
N ILE A 168 2.62 10.97 -1.49
CA ILE A 168 2.87 9.62 -1.99
C ILE A 168 1.65 8.73 -1.79
N LYS A 169 1.18 8.12 -2.87
CA LYS A 169 0.04 7.17 -2.85
C LYS A 169 0.48 5.72 -2.70
N LYS A 170 1.68 5.37 -3.18
CA LYS A 170 2.15 3.98 -3.18
C LYS A 170 3.68 3.93 -3.13
N VAL A 171 4.20 2.97 -2.37
CA VAL A 171 5.59 2.50 -2.47
C VAL A 171 5.61 1.06 -2.98
N ALA A 172 6.58 0.73 -3.82
CA ALA A 172 6.82 -0.62 -4.32
C ALA A 172 8.27 -1.04 -4.05
N VAL A 173 8.42 -2.20 -3.42
CA VAL A 173 9.70 -2.84 -3.14
C VAL A 173 9.60 -4.35 -3.37
N ASN A 174 10.75 -4.99 -3.55
CA ASN A 174 10.84 -6.45 -3.62
C ASN A 174 11.61 -7.02 -2.42
N SER A 175 11.19 -8.19 -1.94
CA SER A 175 11.81 -8.91 -0.81
C SER A 175 13.28 -9.31 -1.04
N GLY A 176 13.72 -9.41 -2.29
CA GLY A 176 15.12 -9.61 -2.67
C GLY A 176 15.71 -8.45 -3.48
N GLY A 177 14.99 -7.32 -3.56
CA GLY A 177 15.44 -6.12 -4.23
C GLY A 177 16.10 -5.16 -3.25
N LYS A 178 17.03 -4.35 -3.77
CA LYS A 178 17.76 -3.31 -3.04
C LYS A 178 17.41 -1.90 -3.51
N HIS A 179 16.31 -1.77 -4.24
CA HIS A 179 15.81 -0.50 -4.75
C HIS A 179 14.30 -0.40 -4.50
N CYS A 180 13.82 0.83 -4.53
CA CYS A 180 12.46 1.17 -4.18
C CYS A 180 11.91 2.14 -5.22
N LEU A 181 10.60 2.05 -5.46
CA LEU A 181 9.84 3.01 -6.23
C LEU A 181 8.77 3.66 -5.36
N ALA A 182 8.49 4.93 -5.58
CA ALA A 182 7.31 5.61 -5.03
C ALA A 182 6.52 6.29 -6.15
N LEU A 183 5.20 6.27 -6.00
CA LEU A 183 4.24 6.91 -6.89
C LEU A 183 3.52 8.02 -6.14
N SER A 184 3.64 9.24 -6.65
CA SER A 184 2.96 10.42 -6.12
C SER A 184 1.50 10.50 -6.58
N ALA A 185 0.76 11.41 -5.96
CA ALA A 185 -0.62 11.70 -6.32
C ALA A 185 -0.78 12.24 -7.74
N ASP A 186 0.23 12.96 -8.22
CA ASP A 186 0.29 13.63 -9.52
C ASP A 186 0.82 12.71 -10.64
N GLY A 187 1.06 11.43 -10.31
CA GLY A 187 1.55 10.45 -11.28
C GLY A 187 3.04 10.55 -11.59
N GLU A 188 3.81 11.28 -10.78
CA GLU A 188 5.28 11.25 -10.83
C GLU A 188 5.82 10.01 -10.11
N VAL A 189 6.88 9.43 -10.67
CA VAL A 189 7.56 8.25 -10.13
C VAL A 189 8.94 8.64 -9.60
N TYR A 190 9.23 8.19 -8.39
CA TYR A 190 10.50 8.38 -7.70
C TYR A 190 11.18 7.03 -7.50
N SER A 191 12.51 7.01 -7.55
CA SER A 191 13.33 5.82 -7.30
C SER A 191 14.54 6.12 -6.42
N TRP A 192 14.93 5.13 -5.61
CA TRP A 192 16.15 5.19 -4.79
C TRP A 192 16.65 3.79 -4.42
N GLY A 193 17.81 3.73 -3.78
CA GLY A 193 18.54 2.53 -3.42
C GLY A 193 19.69 2.24 -4.38
N GLU A 194 19.99 0.95 -4.55
CA GLU A 194 21.10 0.49 -5.37
C GLU A 194 20.84 0.76 -6.86
N GLY A 195 21.82 1.33 -7.56
CA GLY A 195 21.73 1.74 -8.96
C GLY A 195 22.08 0.68 -9.98
N ASP A 196 22.63 -0.45 -9.54
CA ASP A 196 23.14 -1.50 -10.43
C ASP A 196 22.09 -1.94 -11.45
N ASP A 197 22.57 -2.34 -12.63
CA ASP A 197 21.74 -2.77 -13.76
C ASP A 197 20.78 -1.72 -14.32
N GLY A 198 20.85 -0.47 -13.83
CA GLY A 198 19.99 0.62 -14.28
C GLY A 198 18.56 0.58 -13.73
N LYS A 199 18.32 -0.21 -12.68
CA LYS A 199 16.99 -0.41 -12.06
C LYS A 199 16.34 0.84 -11.47
N LEU A 200 17.10 1.94 -11.33
CA LEU A 200 16.56 3.25 -10.94
C LEU A 200 16.03 4.08 -12.14
N GLY A 201 16.38 3.74 -13.37
CA GLY A 201 15.81 4.43 -14.54
C GLY A 201 16.33 5.85 -14.81
N HIS A 202 17.39 6.28 -14.12
CA HIS A 202 18.00 7.61 -14.28
C HIS A 202 18.99 7.72 -15.46
N GLY A 203 19.14 6.67 -16.27
CA GLY A 203 20.08 6.62 -17.39
C GLY A 203 21.53 6.37 -16.99
N ASN A 204 21.76 5.90 -15.77
CA ASN A 204 23.07 5.50 -15.25
C ASN A 204 22.90 4.34 -14.27
N LYS A 205 24.01 3.82 -13.74
CA LYS A 205 24.06 2.74 -12.74
C LYS A 205 24.39 3.24 -11.32
N SER A 206 24.24 4.53 -11.06
CA SER A 206 24.62 5.13 -9.77
C SER A 206 23.51 4.95 -8.74
N SER A 207 23.88 4.50 -7.55
CA SER A 207 22.95 4.41 -6.41
C SER A 207 22.49 5.79 -5.95
N CYS A 208 21.25 5.85 -5.44
CA CYS A 208 20.65 7.07 -4.90
C CYS A 208 20.21 6.82 -3.46
N ASP A 209 20.73 7.59 -2.51
CA ASP A 209 20.38 7.48 -1.09
C ASP A 209 19.15 8.30 -0.68
N ARG A 210 18.64 9.10 -1.62
CA ARG A 210 17.40 9.84 -1.53
C ARG A 210 16.52 9.55 -2.75
N PRO A 211 15.20 9.47 -2.57
CA PRO A 211 14.22 9.49 -3.65
C PRO A 211 14.52 10.55 -4.69
N ARG A 212 14.66 10.13 -5.94
CA ARG A 212 14.86 11.01 -7.08
C ARG A 212 13.78 10.73 -8.11
N VAL A 213 13.23 11.81 -8.68
CA VAL A 213 12.24 11.71 -9.75
C VAL A 213 12.84 11.07 -11.01
N ILE A 214 12.08 10.19 -11.66
CA ILE A 214 12.44 9.60 -12.95
C ILE A 214 11.95 10.54 -14.05
N GLU A 215 12.81 11.46 -14.47
CA GLU A 215 12.48 12.55 -15.41
C GLU A 215 11.79 12.10 -16.70
N ILE A 216 12.12 10.92 -17.21
CA ILE A 216 11.57 10.38 -18.48
C ILE A 216 10.07 10.04 -18.36
N LEU A 217 9.58 9.80 -17.15
CA LEU A 217 8.17 9.50 -16.88
C LEU A 217 7.34 10.75 -16.55
N ARG A 218 7.95 11.94 -16.50
CA ARG A 218 7.19 13.18 -16.25
C ARG A 218 6.15 13.42 -17.33
N GLY A 219 4.95 13.81 -16.88
CA GLY A 219 3.80 14.06 -17.76
C GLY A 219 3.19 12.80 -18.38
N LYS A 220 3.59 11.59 -17.94
CA LYS A 220 3.02 10.32 -18.43
C LYS A 220 1.83 9.84 -17.61
N GLU A 221 1.45 10.53 -16.53
CA GLU A 221 0.32 10.17 -15.65
C GLU A 221 0.37 8.70 -15.23
N VAL A 222 1.43 8.33 -14.51
CA VAL A 222 1.59 6.96 -14.02
C VAL A 222 0.49 6.66 -12.99
N VAL A 223 -0.19 5.52 -13.16
CA VAL A 223 -1.27 5.08 -12.25
C VAL A 223 -0.87 3.91 -11.38
N ASP A 224 0.15 3.14 -11.77
CA ASP A 224 0.69 2.08 -10.93
C ASP A 224 2.17 1.78 -11.19
N ILE A 225 2.84 1.25 -10.16
CA ILE A 225 4.27 0.91 -10.13
C ILE A 225 4.49 -0.50 -9.56
N ALA A 226 5.54 -1.16 -10.03
CA ALA A 226 6.04 -2.43 -9.49
C ALA A 226 7.58 -2.46 -9.49
N CYS A 227 8.11 -3.12 -8.46
CA CYS A 227 9.54 -3.30 -8.26
C CYS A 227 9.87 -4.80 -8.25
N GLY A 228 10.84 -5.21 -9.07
CA GLY A 228 11.42 -6.55 -9.11
C GLY A 228 12.74 -6.62 -8.34
N GLY A 229 13.50 -7.71 -8.49
CA GLY A 229 14.83 -7.82 -7.86
C GLY A 229 15.85 -6.86 -8.47
N ALA A 230 15.85 -6.79 -9.80
CA ALA A 230 16.79 -5.99 -10.60
C ALA A 230 16.09 -5.22 -11.74
N HIS A 231 14.76 -5.18 -11.75
CA HIS A 231 13.97 -4.45 -12.75
C HIS A 231 12.84 -3.68 -12.08
N SER A 232 12.30 -2.73 -12.82
CA SER A 232 11.20 -1.85 -12.42
C SER A 232 10.19 -1.72 -13.55
N ALA A 233 8.94 -1.47 -13.19
CA ALA A 233 7.86 -1.31 -14.14
C ALA A 233 6.84 -0.28 -13.67
N CYS A 234 6.19 0.40 -14.60
CA CYS A 234 5.03 1.23 -14.33
C CYS A 234 4.02 1.21 -15.49
N ILE A 235 2.76 1.54 -15.18
CA ILE A 235 1.69 1.68 -16.18
C ILE A 235 1.08 3.07 -16.08
N THR A 236 0.80 3.68 -17.23
CA THR A 236 0.17 4.99 -17.33
C THR A 236 -1.36 4.90 -17.38
N ALA A 237 -2.05 6.02 -17.15
CA ALA A 237 -3.50 6.12 -17.34
C ALA A 237 -3.93 5.76 -18.78
N ALA A 238 -3.06 6.02 -19.75
CA ALA A 238 -3.23 5.65 -21.16
C ALA A 238 -3.00 4.14 -21.43
N GLY A 239 -2.68 3.35 -20.40
CA GLY A 239 -2.42 1.91 -20.52
C GLY A 239 -1.04 1.58 -21.10
N GLU A 240 -0.12 2.54 -21.13
CA GLU A 240 1.25 2.32 -21.62
C GLU A 240 2.10 1.67 -20.53
N LEU A 241 2.71 0.53 -20.85
CA LEU A 241 3.64 -0.16 -19.96
C LEU A 241 5.08 0.31 -20.22
N TYR A 242 5.75 0.72 -19.16
CA TYR A 242 7.18 1.04 -19.15
C TYR A 242 7.93 0.07 -18.24
N THR A 243 9.08 -0.39 -18.70
CA THR A 243 9.96 -1.31 -17.97
C THR A 243 11.41 -0.88 -18.10
N TRP A 244 12.20 -1.08 -17.04
CA TRP A 244 13.63 -0.79 -17.02
C TRP A 244 14.40 -1.65 -16.00
N GLY A 245 15.73 -1.60 -16.05
CA GLY A 245 16.64 -2.43 -15.27
C GLY A 245 17.20 -3.61 -16.05
N TYR A 246 17.47 -4.72 -15.36
CA TYR A 246 18.16 -5.89 -15.90
C TYR A 246 17.27 -6.80 -16.77
N GLY A 247 17.79 -7.18 -17.95
CA GLY A 247 17.39 -8.40 -18.67
C GLY A 247 16.07 -8.36 -19.47
N ARG A 248 15.27 -9.44 -19.36
CA ARG A 248 14.07 -9.72 -20.18
C ARG A 248 12.88 -8.84 -19.78
N LEU A 249 12.91 -7.60 -20.24
CA LEU A 249 11.91 -6.57 -19.92
C LEU A 249 10.68 -6.59 -20.85
N GLY A 250 10.56 -7.59 -21.72
CA GLY A 250 9.44 -7.70 -22.66
C GLY A 250 9.55 -6.78 -23.88
N HIS A 251 10.76 -6.31 -24.21
CA HIS A 251 11.03 -5.51 -25.41
C HIS A 251 11.40 -6.36 -26.64
N GLY A 252 11.44 -7.69 -26.51
CA GLY A 252 11.95 -8.59 -27.55
C GLY A 252 13.48 -8.70 -27.59
N ASP A 253 14.18 -8.02 -26.67
CA ASP A 253 15.62 -8.09 -26.45
C ASP A 253 15.92 -8.56 -25.01
N SER A 254 17.20 -8.85 -24.72
CA SER A 254 17.70 -9.17 -23.37
C SER A 254 18.64 -8.07 -22.85
N GLU A 255 18.53 -6.87 -23.42
CA GLU A 255 19.42 -5.75 -23.11
C GLU A 255 18.90 -4.97 -21.91
N ASP A 256 19.83 -4.64 -21.00
CA ASP A 256 19.54 -3.80 -19.85
C ASP A 256 19.05 -2.42 -20.31
N GLN A 257 18.01 -1.94 -19.64
CA GLN A 257 17.46 -0.62 -19.92
C GLN A 257 17.76 0.30 -18.75
N LEU A 258 18.69 1.24 -18.95
CA LEU A 258 19.05 2.23 -17.93
C LEU A 258 17.97 3.31 -17.75
N ARG A 259 16.97 3.34 -18.64
CA ARG A 259 15.89 4.31 -18.71
C ARG A 259 14.58 3.57 -18.95
N PRO A 260 13.44 4.04 -18.41
CA PRO A 260 12.12 3.50 -18.75
C PRO A 260 11.92 3.44 -20.26
N LYS A 261 11.74 2.22 -20.77
CA LYS A 261 11.44 1.97 -22.19
C LYS A 261 10.01 1.47 -22.30
N LYS A 262 9.28 1.99 -23.28
CA LYS A 262 7.91 1.55 -23.56
C LYS A 262 7.93 0.14 -24.16
N GLY A 263 7.14 -0.77 -23.59
CA GLY A 263 6.96 -2.13 -24.11
C GLY A 263 6.01 -2.17 -25.31
N GLY A 264 6.19 -3.17 -26.20
CA GLY A 264 5.24 -3.47 -27.28
C GLY A 264 4.11 -4.37 -26.78
N SER A 265 2.85 -3.94 -26.99
CA SER A 265 1.56 -4.62 -26.72
C SER A 265 1.57 -5.74 -25.65
N SER A 266 1.22 -5.40 -24.41
CA SER A 266 -0.14 -5.54 -23.84
C SER A 266 -0.50 -6.98 -23.41
N VAL A 267 -1.05 -7.09 -22.19
CA VAL A 267 -1.71 -8.25 -21.55
C VAL A 267 -0.90 -9.01 -20.48
N TRP A 268 0.33 -9.48 -20.71
CA TRP A 268 0.92 -10.47 -19.79
C TRP A 268 1.55 -9.92 -18.49
N MET A 269 2.05 -8.67 -18.48
CA MET A 269 2.59 -8.05 -17.26
C MET A 269 1.55 -7.24 -16.46
N ALA A 270 0.39 -6.92 -17.05
CA ALA A 270 -0.69 -6.17 -16.38
C ALA A 270 -1.36 -6.98 -15.25
N CYS A 271 -1.39 -8.32 -15.35
CA CYS A 271 -1.89 -9.19 -14.28
C CYS A 271 -1.09 -9.06 -12.98
N ALA A 272 0.15 -8.60 -13.07
CA ALA A 272 1.07 -8.58 -11.95
C ALA A 272 0.94 -7.26 -11.15
N LEU A 273 0.59 -6.15 -11.81
CA LEU A 273 0.30 -4.86 -11.16
C LEU A 273 -1.03 -4.86 -10.36
N ARG A 274 -2.00 -5.73 -10.71
CA ARG A 274 -3.30 -5.84 -10.02
C ARG A 274 -3.33 -6.74 -8.76
N GLY A 275 -2.19 -6.99 -8.12
CA GLY A 275 -2.16 -7.58 -6.77
C GLY A 275 -1.72 -9.03 -6.64
N VAL A 276 -1.02 -9.60 -7.65
CA VAL A 276 -0.34 -10.90 -7.52
C VAL A 276 1.02 -10.86 -8.20
N TRP A 277 2.08 -10.56 -7.45
CA TRP A 277 3.44 -10.96 -7.83
C TRP A 277 3.86 -12.14 -6.97
N GLN A 278 3.64 -13.35 -7.47
CA GLN A 278 4.53 -14.47 -7.18
C GLN A 278 4.86 -15.15 -8.51
N TRP A 279 5.97 -14.76 -9.12
CA TRP A 279 6.66 -15.62 -10.08
C TRP A 279 7.68 -16.44 -9.30
N ARG A 280 7.34 -17.71 -9.03
CA ARG A 280 8.33 -18.76 -8.82
C ARG A 280 8.82 -19.17 -10.21
N CYS A 281 10.08 -18.90 -10.51
CA CYS A 281 10.80 -19.80 -11.41
C CYS A 281 11.23 -21.01 -10.55
N SER A 282 10.53 -22.14 -10.66
CA SER A 282 11.07 -23.49 -10.46
C SER A 282 9.99 -24.51 -10.81
N ASP A 283 10.32 -25.43 -11.70
CA ASP A 283 9.55 -26.62 -12.05
C ASP A 283 8.97 -27.34 -10.83
N THR A 284 7.66 -27.59 -10.79
CA THR A 284 7.01 -28.90 -10.53
C THR A 284 5.50 -28.77 -10.30
N VAL A 285 4.83 -29.86 -10.67
CA VAL A 285 3.39 -30.07 -10.87
C VAL A 285 2.58 -30.13 -9.56
N HIS A 286 1.31 -29.73 -9.66
CA HIS A 286 0.12 -30.07 -8.84
C HIS A 286 -0.53 -29.03 -7.90
N HIS A 287 -1.87 -29.13 -7.92
CA HIS A 287 -2.93 -28.26 -7.45
C HIS A 287 -2.98 -27.97 -5.94
N ARG A 288 -3.28 -26.70 -5.58
CA ARG A 288 -4.38 -26.18 -4.72
C ARG A 288 -3.98 -24.82 -4.13
N ARG A 289 -4.77 -23.78 -4.39
CA ARG A 289 -4.50 -22.39 -3.99
C ARG A 289 -5.12 -22.09 -2.61
N ARG A 290 -4.30 -21.67 -1.65
CA ARG A 290 -4.69 -20.92 -0.44
C ARG A 290 -3.84 -19.65 -0.40
N LEU A 291 -4.47 -18.51 -0.19
CA LEU A 291 -3.81 -17.21 -0.02
C LEU A 291 -3.13 -17.18 1.36
N CYS A 292 -1.81 -17.08 1.36
CA CYS A 292 -0.99 -16.89 2.56
C CYS A 292 -0.01 -15.78 2.24
N VAL A 293 -0.12 -14.63 2.93
CA VAL A 293 0.92 -13.60 2.91
C VAL A 293 2.09 -14.14 3.73
N VAL A 294 3.11 -14.64 3.04
CA VAL A 294 4.35 -15.13 3.65
C VAL A 294 5.46 -14.14 3.31
N VAL A 295 5.83 -13.32 4.28
CA VAL A 295 7.12 -12.61 4.26
C VAL A 295 8.18 -13.63 4.68
N GLY A 296 8.77 -14.30 3.69
CA GLY A 296 9.71 -15.41 3.91
C GLY A 296 11.12 -15.11 3.42
N GLY A 297 12.03 -14.78 4.35
CA GLY A 297 13.46 -14.96 4.16
C GLY A 297 13.80 -16.46 4.15
N ARG A 298 14.63 -16.90 3.20
CA ARG A 298 15.03 -18.32 3.10
C ARG A 298 16.02 -18.67 4.20
N GLY A 299 15.75 -19.78 4.90
CA GLY A 299 16.74 -20.43 5.75
C GLY A 299 16.14 -21.42 6.73
N LEU A 300 15.64 -22.56 6.26
CA LEU A 300 15.43 -23.76 7.08
C LEU A 300 15.59 -25.00 6.20
N ARG A 301 16.80 -25.56 6.23
CA ARG A 301 17.00 -26.98 5.95
C ARG A 301 16.64 -27.73 7.24
N GLN A 302 15.91 -28.82 7.08
CA GLN A 302 15.58 -29.87 8.05
C GLN A 302 14.68 -29.50 9.24
N ALA A 303 13.40 -29.86 9.14
CA ALA A 303 12.61 -30.46 10.22
C ALA A 303 11.43 -31.25 9.59
N GLY A 304 11.16 -32.46 10.09
CA GLY A 304 10.26 -33.48 9.51
C GLY A 304 8.74 -33.16 9.53
N PRO A 305 7.90 -34.15 9.18
CA PRO A 305 6.52 -33.92 8.74
C PRO A 305 5.56 -33.71 9.92
N TRP A 306 4.88 -32.56 9.97
CA TRP A 306 3.79 -32.32 10.92
C TRP A 306 2.44 -32.49 10.22
N ARG A 307 1.66 -33.47 10.70
CA ARG A 307 0.30 -33.81 10.26
C ARG A 307 -0.71 -32.77 10.77
N LEU A 308 -1.60 -32.27 9.90
CA LEU A 308 -2.82 -31.55 10.29
C LEU A 308 -3.88 -32.53 10.84
N ARG A 309 -4.47 -32.22 11.99
CA ARG A 309 -5.69 -32.85 12.51
C ARG A 309 -6.88 -31.95 12.17
N TRP A 310 -7.93 -32.53 11.58
CA TRP A 310 -9.19 -31.85 11.25
C TRP A 310 -10.18 -32.00 12.40
N LEU A 311 -10.87 -30.92 12.76
CA LEU A 311 -12.16 -30.96 13.48
C LEU A 311 -13.21 -30.37 12.54
N GLN A 312 -14.04 -31.24 11.95
CA GLN A 312 -15.29 -30.85 11.30
C GLN A 312 -16.42 -31.08 12.30
N GLY A 313 -17.15 -30.03 12.66
CA GLY A 313 -18.48 -30.14 13.25
C GLY A 313 -19.51 -30.05 12.13
N THR A 314 -20.29 -31.10 11.95
CA THR A 314 -21.52 -31.11 11.13
C THR A 314 -22.73 -30.78 12.00
N PRO A 315 -23.71 -29.98 11.55
CA PRO A 315 -25.06 -30.04 12.10
C PRO A 315 -25.82 -31.23 11.48
N SER A 316 -26.58 -31.91 12.33
CA SER A 316 -27.72 -32.81 12.06
C SER A 316 -28.64 -32.31 10.93
N HIS A 317 -29.27 -33.13 10.08
CA HIS A 317 -29.82 -34.48 10.20
C HIS A 317 -29.61 -35.28 8.91
#